data_AF-A0A4P2VJT8-F1
#
_entry.id   AF-A0A4P2VJT8-F1
#
_cell.length_a   1.000
_cell.length_b   1.000
_cell.length_c   1.000
_cell.angle_alpha   90.00
_cell.angle_beta   90.00
_cell.angle_gamma   90.00
#
_symmetry.space_group_name_H-M   'P 1'
#
loop_
_entity.id
_entity.type
_entity.pdbx_description
1 polymer ?
#
loop_
_entity_poly.entity_id
_entity_poly.type
_entity_poly.pdbx_seq_one_letter_code
_entity_poly.pdbx_strand_id
1 'polypeptide(L)'
;MSLGMSGKSSSTDIKYDFSRGFGAQDFKTIDTSLWESLIDWINSLAKIEYKVIAKYYNKLKRYCKENLYLDKTLKLYFLFRIRLEFGIHPERNIESICFNVYIITSNLSKLKSIDQVMTNLYKCSNCIDPIDIHKLNNWDTKFFTDPKTYLSLQSLDSFIFLVHPIDNENFNKKEFIKIEESFKNNDALLTSVVSSKHRFFYKNVSLILAVPKQNVISTYNCKDKSSKLMTPTEVIDNTVLQNTEVIVCGRVGVSIHPRFPVSSEIKVIGVINVIDKNSVLSENEYQAIEKYSHKIKRKYNVPIIKIDGFLEKSKQIN
;
A
#
# COMPACT_ATOMS: atom_id res chain seq x y z
N MET A 1 23.86 -52.40 -25.53
CA MET A 1 22.92 -51.46 -26.16
C MET A 1 21.81 -51.19 -25.16
N SER A 2 21.97 -50.32 -24.16
CA SER A 2 21.69 -48.87 -24.20
C SER A 2 20.37 -48.48 -24.88
N LEU A 3 19.33 -48.28 -24.09
CA LEU A 3 18.31 -47.27 -24.36
C LEU A 3 18.22 -46.40 -23.11
N GLY A 4 19.07 -45.39 -23.08
CA GLY A 4 19.03 -44.32 -22.09
C GLY A 4 17.82 -43.45 -22.35
N MET A 5 16.85 -43.46 -21.43
CA MET A 5 15.85 -42.41 -21.37
C MET A 5 16.49 -41.17 -20.75
N SER A 6 17.17 -40.37 -21.59
CA SER A 6 17.51 -38.99 -21.26
C SER A 6 16.25 -38.14 -21.38
N GLY A 7 15.42 -38.18 -20.33
CA GLY A 7 14.38 -37.18 -20.13
C GLY A 7 15.03 -35.83 -19.82
N LYS A 8 15.26 -35.01 -20.85
CA LYS A 8 15.58 -33.59 -20.68
C LYS A 8 14.52 -32.98 -19.75
N SER A 9 14.93 -32.54 -18.56
CA SER A 9 14.07 -31.89 -17.59
C SER A 9 13.52 -30.58 -18.20
N SER A 10 12.34 -30.65 -18.79
CA SER A 10 11.63 -29.48 -19.26
C SER A 10 11.38 -28.56 -18.07
N SER A 11 11.80 -27.31 -18.21
CA SER A 11 11.50 -26.18 -17.32
C SER A 11 10.10 -26.31 -16.71
N THR A 12 10.04 -26.64 -15.42
CA THR A 12 8.79 -26.64 -14.67
C THR A 12 8.23 -25.22 -14.67
N ASP A 13 7.08 -25.06 -15.30
CA ASP A 13 6.34 -23.81 -15.38
C ASP A 13 6.07 -23.29 -13.96
N ILE A 14 6.22 -21.97 -13.70
CA ILE A 14 5.79 -21.37 -12.42
C ILE A 14 4.36 -21.81 -12.17
N LYS A 15 3.52 -21.81 -13.21
CA LYS A 15 2.12 -22.25 -13.14
C LYS A 15 1.94 -23.69 -12.65
N TYR A 16 2.90 -24.59 -12.93
CA TYR A 16 2.86 -25.98 -12.46
C TYR A 16 3.21 -26.12 -10.98
N ASP A 17 4.19 -25.35 -10.50
CA ASP A 17 4.50 -25.30 -9.06
C ASP A 17 3.33 -24.67 -8.26
N PHE A 18 2.52 -23.83 -8.92
CA PHE A 18 1.35 -23.16 -8.34
C PHE A 18 0.05 -23.96 -8.41
N SER A 19 -0.12 -24.85 -9.39
CA SER A 19 -1.34 -25.68 -9.55
C SER A 19 -1.47 -26.80 -8.52
N ARG A 20 -0.39 -27.15 -7.82
CA ARG A 20 -0.39 -28.23 -6.80
C ARG A 20 -0.73 -27.78 -5.38
N GLY A 21 -0.92 -26.47 -5.13
CA GLY A 21 -1.21 -25.92 -3.80
C GLY A 21 -0.18 -26.29 -2.71
N PHE A 22 -0.32 -25.74 -1.51
CA PHE A 22 0.13 -26.49 -0.33
C PHE A 22 -0.76 -27.72 -0.26
N GLY A 23 -0.20 -28.94 -0.16
CA GLY A 23 -1.01 -30.16 -0.13
C GLY A 23 -2.09 -30.01 0.94
N ALA A 24 -3.36 -30.05 0.53
CA ALA A 24 -4.51 -29.63 1.32
C ALA A 24 -4.78 -30.48 2.59
N GLN A 25 -3.99 -31.52 2.84
CA GLN A 25 -4.18 -32.40 3.99
C GLN A 25 -3.50 -31.90 5.27
N ASP A 26 -2.42 -31.11 5.19
CA ASP A 26 -1.64 -30.75 6.39
C ASP A 26 -1.79 -29.29 6.84
N PHE A 27 -2.50 -28.43 6.09
CA PHE A 27 -2.51 -26.98 6.34
C PHE A 27 -3.92 -26.38 6.22
N LYS A 28 -4.80 -26.69 7.19
CA LYS A 28 -6.17 -26.13 7.28
C LYS A 28 -6.22 -24.61 7.57
N THR A 29 -5.09 -23.95 7.81
CA THR A 29 -5.01 -22.58 8.34
C THR A 29 -4.22 -21.59 7.47
N ILE A 30 -3.69 -22.01 6.31
CA ILE A 30 -2.96 -21.10 5.42
C ILE A 30 -3.97 -20.44 4.48
N ASP A 31 -4.10 -19.12 4.58
CA ASP A 31 -4.88 -18.28 3.68
C ASP A 31 -4.32 -18.37 2.24
N THR A 32 -5.09 -18.96 1.33
CA THR A 32 -4.72 -19.12 -0.08
C THR A 32 -4.95 -17.86 -0.91
N SER A 33 -5.60 -16.82 -0.36
CA SER A 33 -5.97 -15.61 -1.10
C SER A 33 -4.76 -14.84 -1.64
N LEU A 34 -3.68 -14.75 -0.85
CA LEU A 34 -2.42 -14.16 -1.31
C LEU A 34 -1.82 -14.98 -2.46
N TRP A 35 -1.95 -16.31 -2.37
CA TRP A 35 -1.44 -17.25 -3.36
C TRP A 35 -2.17 -17.10 -4.70
N GLU A 36 -3.50 -17.08 -4.66
CA GLU A 36 -4.36 -16.86 -5.82
C GLU A 36 -4.11 -15.48 -6.46
N SER A 37 -3.99 -14.43 -5.63
CA SER A 37 -3.72 -13.08 -6.13
C SER A 37 -2.37 -12.98 -6.85
N LEU A 38 -1.35 -13.71 -6.41
CA LEU A 38 -0.06 -13.74 -7.10
C LEU A 38 -0.14 -14.50 -8.42
N ILE A 39 -0.99 -15.52 -8.53
CA ILE A 39 -1.25 -16.21 -9.80
C ILE A 39 -1.89 -15.26 -10.80
N ASP A 40 -2.93 -14.54 -10.39
CA ASP A 40 -3.62 -13.58 -11.25
C ASP A 40 -2.67 -12.48 -11.72
N TRP A 41 -1.85 -11.96 -10.81
CA TRP A 41 -0.80 -11.01 -11.14
C TRP A 41 0.17 -11.58 -12.17
N ILE A 42 0.71 -12.79 -11.96
CA ILE A 42 1.64 -13.44 -12.90
C ILE A 42 1.00 -13.65 -14.27
N ASN A 43 -0.29 -13.96 -14.33
CA ASN A 43 -1.04 -14.11 -15.57
C ASN A 43 -1.29 -12.78 -16.28
N SER A 44 -1.30 -11.65 -15.55
CA SER A 44 -1.47 -10.31 -16.11
C SER A 44 -0.18 -9.69 -16.68
N LEU A 45 0.99 -10.25 -16.35
CA LEU A 45 2.29 -9.71 -16.76
C LEU A 45 2.54 -9.83 -18.26
N ALA A 46 3.30 -8.88 -18.81
CA ALA A 46 3.79 -8.98 -20.18
C ALA A 46 4.73 -10.19 -20.32
N LYS A 47 4.78 -10.77 -21.54
CA LYS A 47 5.59 -11.96 -21.83
C LYS A 47 7.06 -11.80 -21.47
N ILE A 48 7.61 -10.58 -21.59
CA ILE A 48 9.01 -10.29 -21.27
C ILE A 48 9.25 -10.28 -19.76
N GLU A 49 8.34 -9.68 -19.00
CA GLU A 49 8.39 -9.61 -17.53
C GLU A 49 8.28 -11.00 -16.92
N TYR A 50 7.30 -11.78 -17.38
CA TYR A 50 7.14 -13.18 -16.98
C TYR A 50 8.42 -13.98 -17.18
N LYS A 51 9.08 -13.83 -18.34
CA LYS A 51 10.33 -14.54 -18.65
C LYS A 51 11.45 -14.17 -17.67
N VAL A 52 11.58 -12.89 -17.31
CA VAL A 52 12.59 -12.44 -16.35
C VAL A 52 12.30 -13.04 -14.97
N ILE A 53 11.06 -12.95 -14.48
CA ILE A 53 10.69 -13.54 -13.18
C ILE A 53 10.94 -15.05 -13.18
N ALA A 54 10.50 -15.76 -14.24
CA ALA A 54 10.70 -17.20 -14.40
C ALA A 54 12.17 -17.61 -14.39
N LYS A 55 13.07 -16.80 -14.99
CA LYS A 55 14.52 -17.04 -14.96
C LYS A 55 15.05 -17.09 -13.52
N TYR A 56 14.67 -16.14 -12.68
CA TYR A 56 15.16 -16.07 -11.29
C TYR A 56 14.44 -17.04 -10.36
N TYR A 57 13.13 -17.24 -10.53
CA TYR A 57 12.36 -18.24 -9.80
C TYR A 57 12.93 -19.65 -9.98
N ASN A 58 13.29 -20.02 -11.22
CA ASN A 58 13.89 -21.32 -11.51
C ASN A 58 15.31 -21.47 -10.94
N LYS A 59 16.06 -20.37 -10.79
CA LYS A 59 17.34 -20.40 -10.06
C LYS A 59 17.10 -20.70 -8.57
N LEU A 60 16.07 -20.10 -7.96
CA LEU A 60 15.72 -20.32 -6.56
C LEU A 60 15.38 -21.79 -6.27
N LYS A 61 14.67 -22.46 -7.19
CA LYS A 61 14.28 -23.87 -7.09
C LYS A 61 15.47 -24.83 -6.87
N ARG A 62 16.70 -24.41 -7.21
CA ARG A 62 17.91 -25.23 -6.98
C ARG A 62 18.32 -25.29 -5.51
N TYR A 63 17.93 -24.33 -4.68
CA TYR A 63 18.44 -24.18 -3.31
C TYR A 63 17.60 -24.89 -2.23
N CYS A 64 16.34 -25.20 -2.51
CA CYS A 64 15.39 -25.57 -1.44
C CYS A 64 14.85 -27.01 -1.55
N LYS A 65 15.54 -27.90 -2.28
CA LYS A 65 15.04 -29.24 -2.62
C LYS A 65 14.76 -30.15 -1.42
N GLU A 66 15.43 -29.91 -0.29
CA GLU A 66 15.41 -30.81 0.87
C GLU A 66 14.24 -30.55 1.83
N ASN A 67 13.63 -29.34 1.79
CA ASN A 67 12.52 -28.98 2.66
C ASN A 67 11.40 -28.32 1.85
N LEU A 68 10.34 -29.10 1.59
CA LEU A 68 9.21 -28.69 0.75
C LEU A 68 8.47 -27.45 1.30
N TYR A 69 8.37 -27.31 2.62
CA TYR A 69 7.67 -26.19 3.24
C TYR A 69 8.49 -24.89 3.10
N LEU A 70 9.79 -24.99 3.37
CA LEU A 70 10.73 -23.88 3.20
C LEU A 70 10.80 -23.44 1.73
N ASP A 71 10.86 -24.40 0.80
CA ASP A 71 10.82 -24.12 -0.65
C ASP A 71 9.60 -23.31 -1.04
N LYS A 72 8.40 -23.74 -0.63
CA LYS A 72 7.16 -23.02 -0.93
C LYS A 72 7.12 -21.64 -0.29
N THR A 73 7.57 -21.51 0.96
CA THR A 73 7.61 -20.22 1.67
C THR A 73 8.52 -19.21 0.98
N LEU A 74 9.72 -19.64 0.56
CA LEU A 74 10.68 -18.77 -0.13
C LEU A 74 10.20 -18.39 -1.54
N LYS A 75 9.53 -19.31 -2.24
CA LYS A 75 8.88 -19.04 -3.54
C LYS A 75 7.78 -18.00 -3.44
N LEU A 76 6.94 -18.10 -2.39
CA LEU A 76 5.91 -17.11 -2.11
C LEU A 76 6.52 -15.74 -1.84
N TYR A 77 7.49 -15.68 -0.92
CA TYR A 77 8.19 -14.46 -0.58
C TYR A 77 8.83 -13.81 -1.82
N PHE A 78 9.52 -14.60 -2.64
CA PHE A 78 10.17 -14.13 -3.85
C PHE A 78 9.18 -13.41 -4.79
N LEU A 79 8.03 -14.02 -5.08
CA LEU A 79 7.04 -13.44 -5.98
C LEU A 79 6.34 -12.24 -5.35
N PHE A 80 5.97 -12.33 -4.08
CA PHE A 80 5.35 -11.23 -3.35
C PHE A 80 6.25 -9.99 -3.31
N ARG A 81 7.55 -10.17 -3.01
CA ARG A 81 8.51 -9.06 -3.00
C ARG A 81 8.71 -8.46 -4.38
N ILE A 82 8.79 -9.26 -5.44
CA ILE A 82 8.88 -8.68 -6.79
C ILE A 82 7.64 -7.85 -7.10
N ARG A 83 6.43 -8.35 -6.84
CA ARG A 83 5.19 -7.60 -7.06
C ARG A 83 5.18 -6.28 -6.30
N LEU A 84 5.61 -6.31 -5.04
CA LEU A 84 5.66 -5.13 -4.17
C LEU A 84 6.68 -4.10 -4.68
N GLU A 85 7.91 -4.52 -4.97
CA GLU A 85 8.95 -3.63 -5.52
C GLU A 85 8.56 -3.05 -6.88
N PHE A 86 7.87 -3.84 -7.72
CA PHE A 86 7.35 -3.39 -9.01
C PHE A 86 6.24 -2.34 -8.87
N GLY A 87 5.41 -2.46 -7.84
CA GLY A 87 4.38 -1.46 -7.51
C GLY A 87 4.96 -0.17 -6.90
N ILE A 88 6.01 -0.27 -6.09
CA ILE A 88 6.66 0.89 -5.45
C ILE A 88 7.56 1.65 -6.43
N HIS A 89 8.25 0.92 -7.31
CA HIS A 89 9.26 1.46 -8.22
C HIS A 89 8.98 1.05 -9.67
N PRO A 90 7.88 1.51 -10.30
CA PRO A 90 7.51 1.13 -11.66
C PRO A 90 8.55 1.55 -12.71
N GLU A 91 9.38 2.54 -12.42
CA GLU A 91 10.48 3.01 -13.27
C GLU A 91 11.69 2.09 -13.28
N ARG A 92 11.83 1.19 -12.29
CA ARG A 92 13.00 0.31 -12.18
C ARG A 92 12.89 -0.86 -13.15
N ASN A 93 14.03 -1.20 -13.74
CA ASN A 93 14.15 -2.36 -14.59
C ASN A 93 13.81 -3.65 -13.81
N ILE A 94 12.83 -4.42 -14.30
CA ILE A 94 12.37 -5.66 -13.69
C ILE A 94 13.48 -6.69 -13.46
N GLU A 95 14.53 -6.72 -14.30
CA GLU A 95 15.68 -7.60 -14.11
C GLU A 95 16.51 -7.21 -12.88
N SER A 96 16.65 -5.90 -12.61
CA SER A 96 17.31 -5.42 -11.40
C SER A 96 16.51 -5.77 -10.14
N ILE A 97 15.18 -5.57 -10.18
CA ILE A 97 14.27 -5.95 -9.09
C ILE A 97 14.40 -7.46 -8.82
N CYS A 98 14.24 -8.29 -9.85
CA CYS A 98 14.31 -9.75 -9.71
C CYS A 98 15.67 -10.21 -9.19
N PHE A 99 16.78 -9.60 -9.65
CA PHE A 99 18.12 -9.92 -9.17
C PHE A 99 18.27 -9.60 -7.68
N ASN A 100 17.86 -8.42 -7.24
CA ASN A 100 17.97 -8.01 -5.82
C ASN A 100 17.13 -8.93 -4.92
N VAL A 101 15.88 -9.17 -5.29
CA VAL A 101 14.99 -10.07 -4.54
C VAL A 101 15.55 -11.50 -4.52
N TYR A 102 16.12 -11.97 -5.64
CA TYR A 102 16.78 -13.28 -5.71
C TYR A 102 17.95 -13.37 -4.73
N ILE A 103 18.84 -12.37 -4.66
CA ILE A 103 19.97 -12.39 -3.73
C ILE A 103 19.48 -12.51 -2.28
N ILE A 104 18.49 -11.70 -1.89
CA ILE A 104 17.91 -11.75 -0.54
C ILE A 104 17.31 -13.14 -0.26
N THR A 105 16.46 -13.63 -1.16
CA THR A 105 15.79 -14.93 -0.99
C THR A 105 16.77 -16.10 -0.97
N SER A 106 17.85 -16.04 -1.77
CA SER A 106 18.91 -17.05 -1.79
C SER A 106 19.77 -17.05 -0.52
N ASN A 107 19.86 -15.93 0.19
CA ASN A 107 20.52 -15.89 1.49
C ASN A 107 19.61 -16.46 2.57
N LEU A 108 18.29 -16.22 2.48
CA LEU A 108 17.31 -16.82 3.37
C LEU A 108 17.27 -18.35 3.24
N SER A 109 17.45 -18.90 2.05
CA SER A 109 17.48 -20.36 1.85
C SER A 109 18.64 -21.08 2.55
N LYS A 110 19.70 -20.35 2.94
CA LYS A 110 20.84 -20.91 3.70
C LYS A 110 20.52 -21.11 5.18
N LEU A 111 19.40 -20.54 5.66
CA LEU A 111 18.95 -20.69 7.04
C LEU A 111 18.25 -22.05 7.17
N LYS A 112 18.82 -22.93 8.00
CA LYS A 112 18.38 -24.34 8.14
C LYS A 112 17.10 -24.53 8.97
N SER A 113 16.54 -23.46 9.51
CA SER A 113 15.34 -23.50 10.36
C SER A 113 14.26 -22.57 9.80
N ILE A 114 13.03 -23.09 9.69
CA ILE A 114 11.86 -22.30 9.33
C ILE A 114 11.66 -21.15 10.33
N ASP A 115 11.93 -21.34 11.62
CA ASP A 115 11.83 -20.25 12.60
C ASP A 115 12.88 -19.17 12.37
N GLN A 116 14.07 -19.53 11.91
CA GLN A 116 15.10 -18.56 11.52
C GLN A 116 14.76 -17.86 10.20
N VAL A 117 14.20 -18.60 9.25
CA VAL A 117 13.72 -18.07 7.96
C VAL A 117 12.54 -17.15 8.21
N MET A 118 11.56 -17.55 9.02
CA MET A 118 10.43 -16.73 9.41
C MET A 118 10.91 -15.54 10.24
N THR A 119 11.81 -15.70 11.22
CA THR A 119 12.37 -14.57 11.98
C THR A 119 13.13 -13.59 11.09
N ASN A 120 13.91 -14.06 10.11
CA ASN A 120 14.63 -13.19 9.19
C ASN A 120 13.75 -12.67 8.04
N LEU A 121 12.75 -13.43 7.60
CA LEU A 121 11.68 -12.96 6.73
C LEU A 121 10.93 -11.87 7.47
N TYR A 122 10.53 -12.06 8.72
CA TYR A 122 9.96 -11.03 9.58
C TYR A 122 10.92 -9.84 9.71
N LYS A 123 12.24 -10.02 9.89
CA LYS A 123 13.18 -8.87 9.82
C LYS A 123 13.25 -8.19 8.44
N CYS A 124 12.99 -8.92 7.35
CA CYS A 124 12.98 -8.40 5.97
C CYS A 124 11.58 -7.99 5.46
N SER A 125 10.50 -8.36 6.16
CA SER A 125 9.08 -8.23 5.80
C SER A 125 8.31 -7.44 6.82
N ASN A 126 8.88 -7.18 7.99
CA ASN A 126 8.38 -6.21 8.93
C ASN A 126 8.52 -4.86 8.25
N CYS A 127 7.39 -4.29 7.83
CA CYS A 127 7.30 -2.87 7.56
C CYS A 127 7.60 -2.04 8.82
N ILE A 128 7.60 -2.69 10.01
CA ILE A 128 7.73 -2.05 11.33
C ILE A 128 8.56 -2.96 12.25
N ASP A 129 9.72 -2.49 12.69
CA ASP A 129 10.50 -3.20 13.73
C ASP A 129 9.65 -3.35 15.01
N PRO A 130 9.82 -4.42 15.81
CA PRO A 130 9.07 -4.58 17.08
C PRO A 130 9.16 -3.35 17.99
N ILE A 131 10.27 -2.60 17.92
CA ILE A 131 10.45 -1.35 18.64
C ILE A 131 9.51 -0.25 18.16
N ASP A 132 9.09 -0.25 16.89
CA ASP A 132 8.23 0.75 16.25
C ASP A 132 6.73 0.41 16.31
N ILE A 133 6.33 -0.70 16.95
CA ILE A 133 4.92 -1.07 17.17
C ILE A 133 4.13 0.05 17.86
N HIS A 134 4.77 0.77 18.79
CA HIS A 134 4.17 1.92 19.45
C HIS A 134 3.78 3.03 18.46
N LYS A 135 4.53 3.19 17.37
CA LYS A 135 4.23 4.18 16.32
C LYS A 135 2.98 3.82 15.56
N LEU A 136 2.77 2.52 15.26
CA LEU A 136 1.55 2.05 14.61
C LEU A 136 0.31 2.36 15.45
N ASN A 137 0.41 2.25 16.77
CA ASN A 137 -0.71 2.59 17.65
C ASN A 137 -1.11 4.07 17.58
N ASN A 138 -0.20 4.98 17.22
CA ASN A 138 -0.54 6.39 17.03
C ASN A 138 -1.31 6.66 15.71
N TRP A 139 -1.46 5.65 14.85
CA TRP A 139 -2.34 5.71 13.67
C TRP A 139 -3.78 5.30 13.96
N ASP A 140 -4.11 5.01 15.22
CA ASP A 140 -5.48 4.75 15.63
C ASP A 140 -6.37 5.98 15.37
N THR A 141 -7.58 5.76 14.88
CA THR A 141 -8.49 6.84 14.42
C THR A 141 -8.81 7.84 15.54
N LYS A 142 -8.72 7.43 16.80
CA LYS A 142 -8.88 8.31 17.98
C LYS A 142 -7.84 9.43 18.08
N PHE A 143 -6.69 9.31 17.41
CA PHE A 143 -5.65 10.34 17.37
C PHE A 143 -5.82 11.33 16.21
N PHE A 144 -6.82 11.11 15.36
CA PHE A 144 -7.20 12.03 14.30
C PHE A 144 -8.43 12.85 14.71
N THR A 145 -8.57 14.03 14.11
CA THR A 145 -9.70 14.90 14.36
C THR A 145 -10.96 14.34 13.71
N ASP A 146 -12.06 14.24 14.47
CA ASP A 146 -13.39 13.94 13.92
C ASP A 146 -13.90 15.16 13.11
N PRO A 147 -14.19 15.00 11.81
CA PRO A 147 -14.72 16.08 10.97
C PRO A 147 -16.02 16.71 11.49
N LYS A 148 -16.88 15.95 12.19
CA LYS A 148 -18.13 16.48 12.74
C LYS A 148 -17.85 17.41 13.92
N THR A 149 -16.95 16.99 14.80
CA THR A 149 -16.52 17.78 15.96
C THR A 149 -15.82 19.06 15.51
N TYR A 150 -14.98 18.99 14.48
CA TYR A 150 -14.32 20.14 13.87
C TYR A 150 -15.31 21.25 13.47
N LEU A 151 -16.41 20.89 12.78
CA LEU A 151 -17.43 21.85 12.38
C LEU A 151 -18.20 22.45 13.56
N SER A 152 -18.49 21.64 14.58
CA SER A 152 -19.29 22.08 15.73
C SER A 152 -18.58 23.09 16.63
N LEU A 153 -17.25 23.04 16.68
CA LEU A 153 -16.45 23.86 17.61
C LEU A 153 -15.92 25.14 16.99
N GLN A 154 -15.99 25.32 15.66
CA GLN A 154 -15.57 26.52 14.88
C GLN A 154 -14.19 27.14 15.21
N SER A 155 -13.37 26.54 16.09
CA SER A 155 -12.17 27.17 16.64
C SER A 155 -11.05 26.20 17.03
N LEU A 156 -10.98 25.00 16.43
CA LEU A 156 -9.81 24.16 16.65
C LEU A 156 -8.66 24.67 15.78
N ASP A 157 -7.80 25.48 16.41
CA ASP A 157 -6.46 25.83 15.92
C ASP A 157 -5.57 24.60 15.71
N SER A 158 -6.02 23.42 16.16
CA SER A 158 -5.37 22.14 15.98
C SER A 158 -6.32 21.12 15.36
N PHE A 159 -6.03 20.71 14.12
CA PHE A 159 -6.63 19.52 13.52
C PHE A 159 -5.53 18.64 12.94
N ILE A 160 -5.81 17.34 12.83
CA ILE A 160 -5.03 16.37 12.07
C ILE A 160 -6.01 15.46 11.34
N PHE A 161 -5.91 15.41 10.01
CA PHE A 161 -6.69 14.53 9.16
C PHE A 161 -5.78 13.65 8.32
N LEU A 162 -6.21 12.42 8.06
CA LEU A 162 -5.66 11.59 7.01
C LEU A 162 -6.53 11.74 5.77
N VAL A 163 -5.94 12.17 4.66
CA VAL A 163 -6.69 12.58 3.47
C VAL A 163 -6.25 11.84 2.22
N HIS A 164 -7.18 11.62 1.30
CA HIS A 164 -6.90 11.10 -0.03
C HIS A 164 -7.33 12.11 -1.09
N PRO A 165 -6.41 12.60 -1.94
CA PRO A 165 -6.71 13.60 -2.95
C PRO A 165 -7.57 13.01 -4.07
N ILE A 166 -8.50 13.79 -4.60
CA ILE A 166 -9.35 13.40 -5.73
C ILE A 166 -9.02 14.24 -6.96
N ASP A 167 -8.74 13.57 -8.08
CA ASP A 167 -8.55 14.25 -9.36
C ASP A 167 -9.84 14.85 -9.93
N ASN A 168 -9.72 16.02 -10.53
CA ASN A 168 -10.84 16.77 -11.12
C ASN A 168 -11.60 15.97 -12.18
N GLU A 169 -10.91 15.07 -12.90
CA GLU A 169 -11.52 14.18 -13.90
C GLU A 169 -12.59 13.25 -13.30
N ASN A 170 -12.52 13.00 -11.99
CA ASN A 170 -13.43 12.10 -11.30
C ASN A 170 -14.72 12.79 -10.84
N PHE A 171 -14.82 14.12 -10.89
CA PHE A 171 -15.97 14.86 -10.37
C PHE A 171 -17.30 14.52 -11.07
N ASN A 172 -17.21 14.11 -12.34
CA ASN A 172 -18.36 13.78 -13.17
C ASN A 172 -18.61 12.28 -13.33
N LYS A 173 -17.68 11.41 -12.90
CA LYS A 173 -17.82 9.95 -13.04
C LYS A 173 -18.83 9.42 -12.01
N LYS A 174 -19.86 8.71 -12.50
CA LYS A 174 -20.89 8.08 -11.64
C LYS A 174 -20.30 7.01 -10.72
N GLU A 175 -19.30 6.28 -11.20
CA GLU A 175 -18.61 5.21 -10.48
C GLU A 175 -17.90 5.71 -9.21
N PHE A 176 -17.50 6.97 -9.20
CA PHE A 176 -16.72 7.55 -8.12
C PHE A 176 -17.52 7.82 -6.84
N ILE A 177 -18.85 7.64 -6.89
CA ILE A 177 -19.70 7.61 -5.70
C ILE A 177 -19.44 6.35 -4.87
N LYS A 178 -18.87 5.28 -5.46
CA LYS A 178 -18.53 4.01 -4.80
C LYS A 178 -17.05 3.94 -4.38
N ILE A 179 -16.47 5.07 -3.96
CA ILE A 179 -15.03 5.13 -3.69
C ILE A 179 -14.58 4.18 -2.57
N GLU A 180 -15.40 3.92 -1.55
CA GLU A 180 -15.07 2.89 -0.55
C GLU A 180 -14.96 1.48 -1.17
N GLU A 181 -15.77 1.14 -2.17
CA GLU A 181 -15.63 -0.13 -2.90
C GLU A 181 -14.32 -0.16 -3.71
N SER A 182 -13.91 0.96 -4.29
CA SER A 182 -12.62 1.07 -4.98
C SER A 182 -11.46 0.85 -4.02
N PHE A 183 -11.50 1.41 -2.80
CA PHE A 183 -10.47 1.19 -1.80
C PHE A 183 -10.33 -0.29 -1.44
N LYS A 184 -11.43 -1.02 -1.26
CA LYS A 184 -11.42 -2.47 -0.93
C LYS A 184 -10.70 -3.33 -1.97
N ASN A 185 -10.64 -2.87 -3.22
CA ASN A 185 -10.01 -3.61 -4.31
C ASN A 185 -8.55 -3.21 -4.55
N ASN A 186 -8.09 -2.12 -3.94
CA ASN A 186 -6.76 -1.57 -4.15
C ASN A 186 -5.76 -2.13 -3.11
N ASP A 187 -4.67 -2.72 -3.59
CA ASP A 187 -3.60 -3.27 -2.74
C ASP A 187 -2.96 -2.19 -1.85
N ALA A 188 -2.74 -1.01 -2.43
CA ALA A 188 -2.18 0.14 -1.77
C ALA A 188 -2.81 1.42 -2.31
N LEU A 189 -2.90 2.44 -1.45
CA LEU A 189 -3.42 3.76 -1.74
C LEU A 189 -2.44 4.77 -1.16
N LEU A 190 -2.20 5.84 -1.92
CA LEU A 190 -1.45 6.99 -1.43
C LEU A 190 -2.41 7.94 -0.73
N THR A 191 -2.07 8.30 0.51
CA THR A 191 -2.80 9.24 1.35
C THR A 191 -1.83 10.25 1.94
N SER A 192 -2.34 11.28 2.59
CA SER A 192 -1.53 12.36 3.14
C SER A 192 -2.03 12.76 4.52
N VAL A 193 -1.13 13.07 5.45
CA VAL A 193 -1.51 13.71 6.71
C VAL A 193 -1.58 15.21 6.50
N VAL A 194 -2.70 15.83 6.83
CA VAL A 194 -2.83 17.30 6.84
C VAL A 194 -3.17 17.76 8.24
N SER A 195 -2.62 18.89 8.64
CA SER A 195 -2.84 19.44 9.97
C SER A 195 -2.94 20.96 9.95
N SER A 196 -3.32 21.55 11.08
CA SER A 196 -3.34 23.00 11.19
C SER A 196 -1.96 23.65 10.97
N LYS A 197 -0.87 22.93 11.29
CA LYS A 197 0.53 23.32 11.05
C LYS A 197 1.00 23.06 9.61
N HIS A 198 0.41 22.08 8.94
CA HIS A 198 0.79 21.65 7.59
C HIS A 198 -0.46 21.47 6.72
N ARG A 199 -0.87 22.55 6.05
CA ARG A 199 -2.10 22.63 5.22
C ARG A 199 -1.80 22.52 3.73
N PHE A 200 -0.85 21.66 3.36
CA PHE A 200 -0.53 21.37 1.97
C PHE A 200 -1.49 20.31 1.43
N PHE A 201 -1.99 20.52 0.21
CA PHE A 201 -2.90 19.60 -0.47
C PHE A 201 -2.46 19.39 -1.93
N TYR A 202 -2.57 18.16 -2.40
CA TYR A 202 -2.26 17.84 -3.80
C TYR A 202 -3.37 18.27 -4.78
N LYS A 203 -4.63 18.35 -4.31
CA LYS A 203 -5.82 18.62 -5.13
C LYS A 203 -6.84 19.47 -4.37
N ASN A 204 -7.73 20.11 -5.14
CA ASN A 204 -8.79 20.99 -4.63
C ASN A 204 -9.83 20.25 -3.76
N VAL A 205 -9.99 18.95 -4.00
CA VAL A 205 -10.89 18.09 -3.23
C VAL A 205 -10.09 16.94 -2.66
N SER A 206 -10.25 16.71 -1.36
CA SER A 206 -9.69 15.56 -0.67
C SER A 206 -10.76 14.90 0.19
N LEU A 207 -10.71 13.58 0.32
CA LEU A 207 -11.57 12.84 1.25
C LEU A 207 -10.84 12.67 2.57
N ILE A 208 -11.53 12.87 3.69
CA ILE A 208 -11.02 12.51 5.01
C ILE A 208 -11.34 11.04 5.25
N LEU A 209 -10.32 10.26 5.58
CA LEU A 209 -10.41 8.83 5.73
C LEU A 209 -10.27 8.41 7.20
N ALA A 210 -11.16 7.53 7.64
CA ALA A 210 -10.91 6.68 8.79
C ALA A 210 -10.19 5.42 8.30
N VAL A 211 -8.87 5.43 8.43
CA VAL A 211 -8.01 4.28 8.10
C VAL A 211 -7.72 3.51 9.39
N PRO A 212 -8.06 2.22 9.47
CA PRO A 212 -7.65 1.37 10.58
C PRO A 212 -6.12 1.34 10.67
N LYS A 213 -5.56 1.46 11.88
CA LYS A 213 -4.09 1.52 12.05
C LYS A 213 -3.36 0.36 11.39
N GLN A 214 -3.92 -0.85 11.42
CA GLN A 214 -3.32 -2.04 10.82
C GLN A 214 -3.20 -1.94 9.29
N ASN A 215 -3.92 -1.03 8.64
CA ASN A 215 -3.83 -0.78 7.20
C ASN A 215 -2.63 0.11 6.82
N VAL A 216 -1.97 0.79 7.75
CA VAL A 216 -0.87 1.72 7.43
C VAL A 216 0.39 0.92 7.08
N ILE A 217 0.90 1.04 5.85
CA ILE A 217 2.05 0.25 5.37
C ILE A 217 3.36 0.98 5.65
N SER A 218 3.46 2.24 5.23
CA SER A 218 4.70 3.02 5.36
C SER A 218 4.41 4.51 5.32
N THR A 219 5.39 5.28 5.78
CA THR A 219 5.37 6.74 5.71
C THR A 219 6.64 7.23 5.03
N TYR A 220 6.54 8.33 4.29
CA TYR A 220 7.68 8.91 3.60
C TYR A 220 8.47 9.85 4.51
N ASN A 221 9.79 9.63 4.64
CA ASN A 221 10.70 10.56 5.32
C ASN A 221 11.59 11.29 4.29
N CYS A 222 11.41 12.60 4.16
CA CYS A 222 12.16 13.40 3.19
C CYS A 222 13.64 13.59 3.56
N LYS A 223 14.02 13.48 4.84
CA LYS A 223 15.39 13.68 5.32
C LYS A 223 16.29 12.49 4.99
N ASP A 224 15.77 11.28 5.14
CA ASP A 224 16.56 10.04 5.00
C ASP A 224 16.23 9.24 3.72
N LYS A 225 15.28 9.69 2.88
CA LYS A 225 14.77 8.98 1.69
C LYS A 225 14.44 7.50 1.93
N SER A 226 14.17 7.14 3.19
CA SER A 226 13.90 5.77 3.61
C SER A 226 12.45 5.65 4.06
N SER A 227 11.82 4.53 3.70
CA SER A 227 10.49 4.17 4.19
C SER A 227 10.63 3.55 5.57
N LYS A 228 10.39 4.36 6.61
CA LYS A 228 10.21 3.89 7.99
C LYS A 228 8.82 4.30 8.45
N LEU A 229 8.24 3.55 9.38
CA LEU A 229 6.99 3.97 10.00
C LEU A 229 7.26 5.12 10.99
N MET A 230 6.56 6.22 10.77
CA MET A 230 6.52 7.38 11.64
C MET A 230 5.12 7.51 12.25
N THR A 231 5.00 8.13 13.41
CA THR A 231 3.72 8.61 13.96
C THR A 231 3.15 9.74 13.10
N PRO A 232 1.84 10.05 13.18
CA PRO A 232 1.28 11.19 12.46
C PRO A 232 1.99 12.52 12.78
N THR A 233 2.37 12.74 14.04
CA THR A 233 3.13 13.92 14.47
C THR A 233 4.53 13.95 13.86
N GLU A 234 5.24 12.83 13.86
CA GLU A 234 6.56 12.73 13.22
C GLU A 234 6.46 12.96 11.70
N VAL A 235 5.40 12.50 11.02
CA VAL A 235 5.16 12.81 9.59
C VAL A 235 5.03 14.33 9.42
N ILE A 236 4.19 14.99 10.22
CA ILE A 236 3.99 16.45 10.13
C ILE A 236 5.29 17.21 10.40
N ASP A 237 6.03 16.83 11.45
CA ASP A 237 7.22 17.57 11.89
C ASP A 237 8.44 17.33 10.98
N ASN A 238 8.51 16.18 10.30
CA ASN A 238 9.61 15.88 9.39
C ASN A 238 9.36 16.31 7.94
N THR A 239 8.13 16.68 7.58
CA THR A 239 7.80 17.05 6.19
C THR A 239 7.83 18.56 6.04
N VAL A 240 8.98 19.06 5.57
CA VAL A 240 9.20 20.48 5.32
C VAL A 240 8.45 20.87 4.05
N LEU A 241 7.29 21.52 4.23
CA LEU A 241 6.47 22.21 3.22
C LEU A 241 5.86 21.36 2.10
N GLN A 242 6.34 20.14 1.83
CA GLN A 242 5.79 19.20 0.84
C GLN A 242 6.07 17.74 1.28
N ASN A 243 5.14 16.83 0.94
CA ASN A 243 5.21 15.36 1.09
C ASN A 243 4.83 14.76 2.46
N THR A 244 3.57 14.88 2.88
CA THR A 244 3.02 14.15 4.05
C THR A 244 2.51 12.74 3.71
N GLU A 245 3.16 12.08 2.76
CA GLU A 245 2.69 10.85 2.13
C GLU A 245 2.70 9.64 3.07
N VAL A 246 1.57 8.93 3.05
CA VAL A 246 1.32 7.70 3.81
C VAL A 246 0.74 6.68 2.85
N ILE A 247 1.40 5.52 2.78
CA ILE A 247 0.91 4.40 2.00
C ILE A 247 0.05 3.53 2.90
N VAL A 248 -1.20 3.28 2.48
CA VAL A 248 -2.15 2.46 3.23
C VAL A 248 -2.67 1.32 2.36
N CYS A 249 -2.95 0.18 2.96
CA CYS A 249 -3.59 -0.94 2.29
C CYS A 249 -5.10 -0.74 2.23
N GLY A 250 -5.65 -0.75 1.02
CA GLY A 250 -7.10 -0.70 0.83
C GLY A 250 -7.76 -2.08 0.89
N ARG A 251 -7.05 -3.13 0.45
CA ARG A 251 -7.55 -4.50 0.41
C ARG A 251 -7.83 -5.00 1.81
N VAL A 252 -9.03 -5.54 2.02
CA VAL A 252 -9.49 -6.12 3.30
C VAL A 252 -8.97 -7.55 3.45
N GLY A 253 -8.65 -7.97 4.68
CA GLY A 253 -8.23 -9.33 4.97
C GLY A 253 -6.72 -9.60 4.81
N VAL A 254 -5.92 -8.56 4.53
CA VAL A 254 -4.47 -8.69 4.33
C VAL A 254 -3.76 -8.52 5.67
N SER A 255 -2.94 -9.49 6.05
CA SER A 255 -2.04 -9.38 7.20
C SER A 255 -0.78 -8.60 6.84
N ILE A 256 -0.74 -7.30 7.16
CA ILE A 256 0.40 -6.42 6.88
C ILE A 256 1.41 -6.43 8.03
N HIS A 257 0.91 -6.32 9.27
CA HIS A 257 1.73 -6.29 10.47
C HIS A 257 1.51 -7.56 11.28
N PRO A 258 2.58 -8.34 11.56
CA PRO A 258 2.46 -9.50 12.42
C PRO A 258 1.86 -9.12 13.77
N ARG A 259 0.95 -9.95 14.28
CA ARG A 259 0.25 -9.76 15.59
C ARG A 259 -0.79 -8.64 15.64
N PHE A 260 -1.02 -7.92 14.55
CA PHE A 260 -2.19 -7.07 14.42
C PHE A 260 -3.32 -7.82 13.71
N PRO A 261 -4.59 -7.39 13.88
CA PRO A 261 -5.66 -7.85 13.01
C PRO A 261 -5.32 -7.62 11.54
N VAL A 262 -5.90 -8.45 10.67
CA VAL A 262 -5.86 -8.19 9.23
C VAL A 262 -6.44 -6.82 8.89
N SER A 263 -6.04 -6.26 7.75
CA SER A 263 -6.58 -5.01 7.23
C SER A 263 -8.10 -5.04 7.18
N SER A 264 -8.72 -3.89 7.45
CA SER A 264 -10.17 -3.75 7.48
C SER A 264 -10.62 -2.58 6.60
N GLU A 265 -11.94 -2.33 6.53
CA GLU A 265 -12.49 -1.35 5.62
C GLU A 265 -12.03 0.08 5.94
N ILE A 266 -11.57 0.81 4.91
CA ILE A 266 -11.35 2.26 4.99
C ILE A 266 -12.68 2.97 4.77
N LYS A 267 -13.01 3.93 5.65
CA LYS A 267 -14.25 4.71 5.56
C LYS A 267 -13.99 6.16 5.20
N VAL A 268 -14.87 6.72 4.37
CA VAL A 268 -14.92 8.16 4.13
C VAL A 268 -15.71 8.80 5.26
N ILE A 269 -15.07 9.71 6.00
CA ILE A 269 -15.68 10.38 7.18
C ILE A 269 -15.84 11.89 7.00
N GLY A 270 -15.36 12.45 5.89
CA GLY A 270 -15.46 13.86 5.56
C GLY A 270 -14.98 14.17 4.14
N VAL A 271 -15.29 15.36 3.67
CA VAL A 271 -14.78 15.91 2.41
C VAL A 271 -14.16 17.27 2.69
N ILE A 272 -12.98 17.53 2.14
CA ILE A 272 -12.31 18.82 2.19
C ILE A 272 -12.40 19.47 0.82
N ASN A 273 -12.90 20.69 0.78
CA ASN A 273 -12.73 21.63 -0.31
C ASN A 273 -11.61 22.60 0.09
N VAL A 274 -10.51 22.58 -0.64
CA VAL A 274 -9.35 23.44 -0.38
C VAL A 274 -9.60 24.82 -0.99
N ILE A 275 -9.41 25.85 -0.17
CA ILE A 275 -9.44 27.26 -0.57
C ILE A 275 -7.98 27.72 -0.61
N ASP A 276 -7.41 27.79 -1.81
CA ASP A 276 -6.07 28.34 -2.01
C ASP A 276 -6.16 29.77 -2.54
N LYS A 277 -5.73 30.74 -1.73
CA LYS A 277 -5.77 32.17 -2.08
C LYS A 277 -4.86 32.53 -3.27
N ASN A 278 -3.88 31.68 -3.56
CA ASN A 278 -2.95 31.85 -4.68
C ASN A 278 -3.44 31.15 -5.96
N SER A 279 -4.55 30.41 -5.89
CA SER A 279 -5.16 29.72 -7.04
C SER A 279 -6.42 30.44 -7.49
N VAL A 280 -6.46 30.85 -8.76
CA VAL A 280 -7.68 31.38 -9.37
C VAL A 280 -8.46 30.21 -9.96
N LEU A 281 -9.51 29.76 -9.26
CA LEU A 281 -10.46 28.79 -9.79
C LEU A 281 -11.47 29.49 -10.69
N SER A 282 -11.76 28.91 -11.85
CA SER A 282 -12.89 29.33 -12.67
C SER A 282 -14.22 28.99 -11.99
N GLU A 283 -15.28 29.73 -12.31
CA GLU A 283 -16.64 29.47 -11.81
C GLU A 283 -17.08 28.03 -12.09
N ASN A 284 -16.75 27.50 -13.28
CA ASN A 284 -17.06 26.12 -13.66
C ASN A 284 -16.36 25.09 -12.77
N GLU A 285 -15.10 25.34 -12.38
CA GLU A 285 -14.35 24.47 -11.47
C GLU A 285 -14.94 24.50 -10.07
N TYR A 286 -15.30 25.69 -9.56
CA TYR A 286 -15.95 25.83 -8.27
C TYR A 286 -17.27 25.06 -8.20
N GLN A 287 -18.11 25.21 -9.23
CA GLN A 287 -19.37 24.47 -9.33
C GLN A 287 -19.16 22.96 -9.42
N ALA A 288 -18.12 22.50 -10.14
CA ALA A 288 -17.80 21.07 -10.23
C ALA A 288 -17.36 20.50 -8.87
N ILE A 289 -16.52 21.24 -8.13
CA ILE A 289 -16.08 20.90 -6.77
C ILE A 289 -17.28 20.80 -5.84
N GLU A 290 -18.11 21.85 -5.77
CA GLU A 290 -19.29 21.89 -4.90
C GLU A 290 -20.26 20.75 -5.22
N LYS A 291 -20.55 20.53 -6.51
CA LYS A 291 -21.42 19.43 -6.96
C LYS A 291 -20.87 18.07 -6.55
N TYR A 292 -19.56 17.85 -6.70
CA TYR A 292 -18.94 16.58 -6.32
C TYR A 292 -18.99 16.37 -4.80
N SER A 293 -18.56 17.36 -4.00
CA SER A 293 -18.54 17.26 -2.54
C SER A 293 -19.93 17.04 -1.96
N HIS A 294 -20.98 17.65 -2.55
CA HIS A 294 -22.36 17.41 -2.17
C HIS A 294 -22.85 15.98 -2.50
N LYS A 295 -22.39 15.38 -3.60
CA LYS A 295 -22.70 13.96 -3.90
C LYS A 295 -22.10 13.05 -2.84
N ILE A 296 -20.84 13.27 -2.46
CA ILE A 296 -20.16 12.48 -1.43
C ILE A 296 -20.82 12.67 -0.05
N LYS A 297 -21.10 13.92 0.34
CA LYS A 297 -21.87 14.23 1.56
C LYS A 297 -23.18 13.46 1.64
N ARG A 298 -23.98 13.46 0.56
CA ARG A 298 -25.26 12.74 0.52
C ARG A 298 -25.07 11.22 0.59
N LYS A 299 -24.08 10.68 -0.12
CA LYS A 299 -23.84 9.24 -0.20
C LYS A 299 -23.37 8.65 1.14
N TYR A 300 -22.44 9.33 1.81
CA TYR A 300 -21.78 8.82 3.01
C TYR A 300 -22.28 9.47 4.31
N ASN A 301 -23.18 10.45 4.21
CA ASN A 301 -23.68 11.24 5.34
C ASN A 301 -22.52 11.89 6.15
N VAL A 302 -21.62 12.54 5.43
CA VAL A 302 -20.38 13.13 5.97
C VAL A 302 -20.35 14.66 5.81
N PRO A 303 -19.66 15.39 6.69
CA PRO A 303 -19.50 16.82 6.56
C PRO A 303 -18.62 17.21 5.35
N ILE A 304 -18.87 18.43 4.85
CA ILE A 304 -17.95 19.12 3.93
C ILE A 304 -17.25 20.19 4.75
N ILE A 305 -15.93 20.19 4.71
CA ILE A 305 -15.06 21.17 5.38
C ILE A 305 -14.41 22.02 4.31
N LYS A 306 -14.45 23.34 4.50
CA LYS A 306 -13.71 24.29 3.67
C LYS A 306 -12.46 24.69 4.44
N ILE A 307 -11.27 24.48 3.86
CA ILE A 307 -9.98 24.72 4.54
C ILE A 307 -9.13 25.65 3.68
N ASP A 308 -8.64 26.73 4.28
CA ASP A 308 -7.56 27.53 3.72
C ASP A 308 -6.27 26.70 3.68
N GLY A 309 -5.74 26.44 2.49
CA GLY A 309 -4.56 25.59 2.28
C GLY A 309 -3.78 25.93 1.02
N PHE A 310 -2.63 25.28 0.84
CA PHE A 310 -1.73 25.49 -0.30
C PHE A 310 -1.82 24.30 -1.26
N LEU A 311 -2.07 24.56 -2.53
CA LEU A 311 -2.07 23.51 -3.56
C LEU A 311 -0.67 23.35 -4.15
N GLU A 312 -0.32 22.12 -4.53
CA GLU A 312 0.96 21.78 -5.19
C GLU A 312 1.28 22.67 -6.42
N LYS A 313 0.26 23.12 -7.15
CA LYS A 313 0.41 23.96 -8.35
C LYS A 313 0.59 25.45 -8.07
N SER A 314 0.39 25.89 -6.83
CA SER A 314 0.66 27.29 -6.46
C SER A 314 2.17 27.51 -6.51
N LYS A 315 2.63 28.51 -7.28
CA LYS A 315 4.04 28.92 -7.25
C LYS A 315 4.39 29.20 -5.79
N GLN A 316 5.37 28.47 -5.25
CA GLN A 316 5.93 28.80 -3.94
C GLN A 316 6.35 30.27 -3.97
N ILE A 317 5.78 31.07 -3.07
CA ILE A 317 6.30 32.39 -2.77
C ILE A 317 7.61 32.11 -2.04
N ASN A 318 8.73 32.49 -2.66
CA ASN A 318 10.06 32.50 -2.06
C ASN A 318 10.07 33.31 -0.76
#